data_AF-A0A438CEE1-F1
#
_entry.id   AF-A0A438CEE1-F1
#
_cell.length_a   1.000
_cell.length_b   1.000
_cell.length_c   1.000
_cell.angle_alpha   90.00
_cell.angle_beta   90.00
_cell.angle_gamma   90.00
#
_symmetry.space_group_name_H-M   'P 1'
#
loop_
_entity.id
_entity.type
_entity.pdbx_description
1 polymer ?
#
loop_
_entity_poly.entity_id
_entity_poly.type
_entity_poly.pdbx_seq_one_letter_code
_entity_poly.pdbx_strand_id
1 'polypeptide(L)'
;MSGELKALDAYRTAYKTILGMSPYHLVYSKACHLPVAVEYKAWWPIKKLNMDLSRANMKRFLDLNEMKELKNDAYNNSKIEKLKSIWIGLFTIQQVYSNGVVELLNSNNTRSFKVNGHCLKPFVEPFSEDKEEIILLEPHQA
;
A
#
# COMPACT_ATOMS: atom_id res chain seq x y z
N MET A 1 -34.21 -48.20 -16.79
CA MET A 1 -32.94 -47.69 -17.36
C MET A 1 -32.02 -48.75 -17.98
N SER A 2 -31.99 -50.01 -17.50
CA SER A 2 -31.08 -51.04 -18.08
C SER A 2 -31.48 -51.54 -19.50
N GLY A 3 -32.77 -51.49 -19.87
CA GLY A 3 -33.25 -51.99 -21.17
C GLY A 3 -32.94 -51.10 -22.36
N GLU A 4 -32.92 -49.78 -22.18
CA GLU A 4 -32.68 -48.81 -23.28
C GLU A 4 -31.24 -48.85 -23.78
N LEU A 5 -30.26 -49.00 -22.87
CA LEU A 5 -28.86 -49.17 -23.26
C LEU A 5 -28.65 -50.44 -24.08
N LYS A 6 -29.34 -51.55 -23.76
CA LYS A 6 -29.26 -52.79 -24.52
C LYS A 6 -29.83 -52.65 -25.94
N ALA A 7 -30.94 -51.93 -26.08
CA ALA A 7 -31.53 -51.67 -27.39
C ALA A 7 -30.65 -50.76 -28.27
N LEU A 8 -30.03 -49.73 -27.67
CA LEU A 8 -29.12 -48.82 -28.37
C LEU A 8 -27.86 -49.55 -28.87
N ASP A 9 -27.28 -50.42 -28.04
CA ASP A 9 -26.06 -51.16 -28.39
C ASP A 9 -26.31 -52.21 -29.49
N ALA A 10 -27.50 -52.85 -29.44
CA ALA A 10 -27.99 -53.72 -30.51
C ALA A 10 -28.16 -52.94 -31.82
N TYR A 11 -28.80 -51.77 -31.80
CA TYR A 11 -28.97 -50.92 -33.00
C TYR A 11 -27.63 -50.46 -33.59
N ARG A 12 -26.67 -50.08 -32.74
CA ARG A 12 -25.34 -49.59 -33.17
C ARG A 12 -24.51 -50.66 -33.88
N THR A 13 -24.72 -51.93 -33.53
CA THR A 13 -23.93 -53.07 -34.03
C THR A 13 -24.63 -53.86 -35.14
N ALA A 14 -25.97 -53.99 -35.07
CA ALA A 14 -26.75 -54.84 -35.97
C ALA A 14 -26.97 -54.23 -37.36
N TYR A 15 -27.10 -52.90 -37.46
CA TYR A 15 -27.34 -52.24 -38.74
C TYR A 15 -26.03 -51.73 -39.33
N LYS A 16 -25.56 -52.36 -40.41
CA LYS A 16 -24.33 -52.00 -41.15
C LYS A 16 -24.67 -51.74 -42.62
N THR A 17 -24.09 -50.70 -43.20
CA THR A 17 -24.23 -50.38 -44.62
C THR A 17 -23.44 -51.37 -45.48
N ILE A 18 -23.64 -51.37 -46.81
CA ILE A 18 -22.87 -52.20 -47.78
C ILE A 18 -21.34 -52.04 -47.68
N LEU A 19 -20.88 -50.93 -47.08
CA LEU A 19 -19.47 -50.64 -46.80
C LEU A 19 -18.98 -51.19 -45.44
N GLY A 20 -19.81 -51.96 -44.72
CA GLY A 20 -19.51 -52.54 -43.41
C GLY A 20 -19.52 -51.58 -42.23
N MET A 21 -19.85 -50.30 -42.44
CA MET A 21 -19.90 -49.27 -41.38
C MET A 21 -21.29 -49.14 -40.78
N SER A 22 -21.36 -48.86 -39.47
CA SER A 22 -22.62 -48.50 -38.79
C SER A 22 -23.03 -47.06 -39.13
N PRO A 23 -24.33 -46.74 -39.28
CA PRO A 23 -24.81 -45.36 -39.45
C PRO A 23 -24.26 -44.39 -38.39
N TYR A 24 -24.12 -44.83 -37.13
CA TYR A 24 -23.49 -44.04 -36.07
C TYR A 24 -22.02 -43.70 -36.41
N HIS A 25 -21.28 -44.68 -36.92
CA HIS A 25 -19.89 -44.45 -37.34
C HIS A 25 -19.83 -43.51 -38.54
N LEU A 26 -20.75 -43.60 -39.49
CA LEU A 26 -20.79 -42.68 -40.63
C LEU A 26 -20.98 -41.22 -40.19
N VAL A 27 -21.84 -40.98 -39.19
CA VAL A 27 -22.14 -39.63 -38.69
C VAL A 27 -21.06 -39.11 -37.73
N TYR A 28 -20.55 -39.96 -36.83
CA TYR A 28 -19.72 -39.51 -35.69
C TYR A 28 -18.27 -40.00 -35.71
N SER A 29 -17.90 -41.06 -36.43
CA SER A 29 -16.53 -41.62 -36.31
C SER A 29 -15.44 -40.79 -37.01
N LYS A 30 -15.81 -39.96 -37.99
CA LYS A 30 -14.86 -39.13 -38.76
C LYS A 30 -14.96 -37.65 -38.41
N ALA A 31 -16.18 -37.18 -38.12
CA ALA A 31 -16.46 -35.78 -37.88
C ALA A 31 -16.26 -35.34 -36.42
N CYS A 32 -16.12 -36.23 -35.44
CA CYS A 32 -15.96 -35.84 -34.02
C CYS A 32 -14.52 -35.59 -33.57
N HIS A 33 -13.53 -36.10 -34.30
CA HIS A 33 -12.11 -35.89 -33.99
C HIS A 33 -11.58 -34.55 -34.51
N LEU A 34 -12.12 -34.03 -35.62
CA LEU A 34 -11.76 -32.72 -36.16
C LEU A 34 -12.18 -31.55 -35.25
N PRO A 35 -13.42 -31.47 -34.74
CA PRO A 35 -13.90 -30.40 -33.88
C PRO A 35 -13.09 -30.30 -32.60
N VAL A 36 -12.82 -31.43 -31.92
CA VAL A 36 -12.04 -31.45 -30.68
C VAL A 36 -10.59 -30.97 -30.92
N ALA A 37 -9.99 -31.34 -32.05
CA ALA A 37 -8.65 -30.91 -32.40
C ALA A 37 -8.61 -29.41 -32.76
N VAL A 38 -9.65 -28.89 -33.41
CA VAL A 38 -9.78 -27.46 -33.74
C VAL A 38 -10.04 -26.61 -32.49
N GLU A 39 -10.94 -27.05 -31.61
CA GLU A 39 -11.20 -26.41 -30.32
C GLU A 39 -9.94 -26.35 -29.45
N TYR A 40 -9.19 -27.45 -29.34
CA TYR A 40 -7.94 -27.50 -28.59
C TYR A 40 -6.86 -26.57 -29.18
N LYS A 41 -6.76 -26.49 -30.51
CA LYS A 41 -5.84 -25.56 -31.20
C LYS A 41 -6.24 -24.10 -31.01
N ALA A 42 -7.52 -23.78 -30.90
CA ALA A 42 -8.00 -22.43 -30.61
C ALA A 42 -7.85 -22.06 -29.12
N TRP A 43 -8.01 -23.04 -28.22
CA TRP A 43 -7.90 -22.85 -26.78
C TRP A 43 -6.50 -22.44 -26.32
N TRP A 44 -5.45 -23.01 -26.92
CA TRP A 44 -4.06 -22.71 -26.52
C TRP A 44 -3.67 -21.23 -26.69
N PRO A 45 -3.91 -20.60 -27.86
CA PRO A 45 -3.73 -19.16 -28.04
C PRO A 45 -4.52 -18.33 -27.05
N ILE A 46 -5.80 -18.66 -26.81
CA ILE A 46 -6.67 -17.95 -25.87
C ILE A 46 -6.10 -18.02 -24.45
N LYS A 47 -5.70 -19.22 -24.00
CA LYS A 47 -5.09 -19.43 -22.69
C LYS A 47 -3.82 -18.61 -22.53
N LYS A 48 -2.98 -18.58 -23.56
CA LYS A 48 -1.73 -17.80 -23.56
C LYS A 48 -2.00 -16.30 -23.47
N LEU A 49 -2.91 -15.78 -24.29
CA LEU A 49 -3.32 -14.37 -24.25
C LEU A 49 -3.89 -13.96 -22.89
N ASN A 50 -4.69 -14.83 -22.25
CA ASN A 50 -5.24 -14.56 -20.92
C ASN A 50 -4.16 -14.52 -19.82
N MET A 51 -3.11 -15.34 -19.94
CA MET A 51 -1.97 -15.30 -19.02
C MET A 51 -1.20 -13.98 -19.18
N ASP A 52 -0.96 -13.55 -20.42
CA ASP A 52 -0.26 -12.29 -20.69
C ASP A 52 -1.08 -11.08 -20.25
N LEU A 53 -2.40 -11.11 -20.46
CA LEU A 53 -3.32 -10.09 -19.93
C LEU A 53 -3.28 -10.03 -18.40
N SER A 54 -3.28 -11.17 -17.71
CA SER A 54 -3.19 -11.22 -16.24
C SER A 54 -1.88 -10.61 -15.75
N ARG A 55 -0.76 -10.94 -16.41
CA ARG A 55 0.55 -10.36 -16.13
C ARG A 55 0.58 -8.85 -16.36
N ALA A 56 0.02 -8.38 -17.47
CA ALA A 56 -0.09 -6.96 -17.79
C ALA A 56 -0.97 -6.22 -16.79
N ASN A 57 -2.09 -6.82 -16.37
CA ASN A 57 -2.98 -6.25 -15.35
C ASN A 57 -2.28 -6.13 -14.00
N MET A 58 -1.56 -7.17 -13.56
CA MET A 58 -0.78 -7.10 -12.32
C MET A 58 0.29 -6.00 -12.38
N LYS A 59 1.01 -5.90 -13.51
CA LYS A 59 1.98 -4.82 -13.71
C LYS A 59 1.32 -3.44 -13.61
N ARG A 60 0.21 -3.21 -14.33
CA ARG A 60 -0.53 -1.93 -14.29
C ARG A 60 -1.05 -1.62 -12.89
N PHE A 61 -1.49 -2.63 -12.14
CA PHE A 61 -1.94 -2.45 -10.76
C PHE A 61 -0.80 -2.00 -9.84
N LEU A 62 0.37 -2.64 -9.93
CA LEU A 62 1.56 -2.23 -9.18
C LEU A 62 2.01 -0.82 -9.53
N ASP A 63 2.10 -0.52 -10.84
CA ASP A 63 2.47 0.82 -11.33
C ASP A 63 1.51 1.89 -10.77
N LEU A 64 0.19 1.62 -10.77
CA LEU A 64 -0.82 2.54 -10.22
C LEU A 64 -0.72 2.70 -8.70
N ASN A 65 -0.42 1.63 -7.98
CA ASN A 65 -0.25 1.67 -6.53
C ASN A 65 0.96 2.54 -6.15
N GLU A 66 2.10 2.32 -6.80
CA GLU A 66 3.31 3.11 -6.61
C GLU A 66 3.05 4.61 -6.88
N MET A 67 2.38 4.95 -7.99
CA MET A 67 2.02 6.33 -8.28
C MET A 67 1.10 6.96 -7.22
N LYS A 68 0.22 6.16 -6.60
CA LYS A 68 -0.69 6.63 -5.56
C LYS A 68 0.04 6.89 -4.24
N GLU A 69 0.98 6.01 -3.88
CA GLU A 69 1.84 6.18 -2.71
C GLU A 69 2.70 7.44 -2.82
N LEU A 70 3.37 7.63 -3.96
CA LEU A 70 4.18 8.84 -4.22
C LEU A 70 3.36 10.13 -4.09
N LYS A 71 2.11 10.13 -4.59
CA LYS A 71 1.20 11.28 -4.43
C LYS A 71 0.81 11.51 -2.97
N ASN A 72 0.55 10.44 -2.22
CA ASN A 72 0.21 10.53 -0.82
C ASN A 72 1.38 11.07 0.02
N ASP A 73 2.59 10.60 -0.27
CA ASP A 73 3.82 11.06 0.37
C ASP A 73 4.08 12.54 0.08
N ALA A 74 3.94 12.96 -1.18
CA ALA A 74 4.05 14.36 -1.56
C ALA A 74 3.01 15.24 -0.84
N TYR A 75 1.76 14.79 -0.74
CA TYR A 75 0.71 15.49 0.00
C TYR A 75 1.06 15.62 1.49
N ASN A 76 1.46 14.53 2.14
CA ASN A 76 1.85 14.52 3.55
C ASN A 76 3.06 15.43 3.79
N ASN A 77 4.09 15.34 2.95
CA ASN A 77 5.28 16.20 3.04
C ASN A 77 4.92 17.67 2.87
N SER A 78 4.05 18.01 1.90
CA SER A 78 3.59 19.40 1.72
C SER A 78 2.79 19.93 2.92
N LYS A 79 2.06 19.05 3.60
CA LYS A 79 1.28 19.41 4.79
C LYS A 79 2.17 19.58 6.01
N ILE A 80 3.20 18.75 6.15
CA ILE A 80 4.22 18.86 7.18
C ILE A 80 5.04 20.14 6.96
N GLU A 81 5.45 20.46 5.73
CA GLU A 81 6.21 21.68 5.43
C GLU A 81 5.44 22.95 5.78
N LYS A 82 4.14 23.00 5.46
CA LYS A 82 3.25 24.10 5.87
C LYS A 82 3.10 24.25 7.39
N LEU A 83 3.37 23.20 8.17
CA LEU A 83 3.20 23.19 9.63
C LEU A 83 4.53 23.14 10.39
N LYS A 84 5.68 23.18 9.71
CA LYS A 84 6.98 23.28 10.37
C LYS A 84 7.17 24.70 10.91
N SER A 85 6.71 24.93 12.14
CA SER A 85 7.21 26.04 12.95
C SER A 85 8.69 25.80 13.23
N ILE A 86 9.57 26.45 12.46
CA ILE A 86 11.02 26.39 12.66
C ILE A 86 11.34 27.25 13.89
N TRP A 87 11.56 26.61 15.04
CA TRP A 87 12.04 27.29 16.24
C TRP A 87 13.56 27.46 16.12
N ILE A 88 14.03 28.71 16.13
CA ILE A 88 15.45 29.03 15.96
C ILE A 88 16.15 28.90 17.33
N GLY A 89 16.45 27.69 17.79
CA GLY A 89 17.30 27.48 18.98
C GLY A 89 16.84 28.16 20.30
N LEU A 90 17.73 28.17 21.30
CA LEU A 90 17.51 28.82 22.59
C LEU A 90 18.05 30.25 22.58
N PHE A 91 17.29 31.16 23.20
CA PHE A 91 17.69 32.56 23.37
C PHE A 91 17.45 33.00 24.82
N THR A 92 18.28 33.92 25.30
CA THR A 92 18.12 34.52 26.62
C THR A 92 17.26 35.78 26.50
N ILE A 93 16.28 35.95 27.38
CA ILE A 93 15.46 37.17 27.42
C ILE A 93 16.24 38.27 28.16
N GLN A 94 16.47 39.40 27.51
CA GLN A 94 17.15 40.55 28.10
C GLN A 94 16.17 41.50 28.79
N GLN A 95 15.08 41.87 28.09
CA GLN A 95 14.07 42.79 28.59
C GLN A 95 12.70 42.51 27.97
N VAL A 96 11.65 42.62 28.79
CA VAL A 96 10.25 42.53 28.36
C VAL A 96 9.60 43.91 28.53
N TYR A 97 9.01 44.42 27.46
CA TYR A 97 8.30 45.69 27.48
C TYR A 97 6.81 45.47 27.77
N SER A 98 6.15 46.46 28.39
CA SER A 98 4.72 46.41 28.72
C SER A 98 3.80 46.28 27.50
N ASN A 99 4.31 46.59 26.31
CA ASN A 99 3.62 46.45 25.02
C ASN A 99 3.74 45.05 24.39
N GLY A 100 4.38 44.08 25.08
CA GLY A 100 4.51 42.69 24.61
C GLY A 100 5.69 42.44 23.67
N VAL A 101 6.55 43.43 23.42
CA VAL A 101 7.81 43.23 22.71
C VAL A 101 8.87 42.68 23.67
N VAL A 102 9.66 41.71 23.19
CA VAL A 102 10.73 41.07 23.95
C VAL A 102 12.06 41.26 23.22
N GLU A 103 13.07 41.75 23.95
CA GLU A 103 14.46 41.74 23.49
C GLU A 103 15.13 40.42 23.83
N LEU A 104 15.63 39.74 22.80
CA LEU A 104 16.39 38.49 22.93
C LEU A 104 17.88 38.75 22.75
N LEU A 105 18.68 38.00 23.49
CA LEU A 105 20.13 37.95 23.40
C LEU A 105 20.58 36.60 22.82
N ASN A 106 21.44 36.67 21.80
CA ASN A 106 22.05 35.49 21.20
C ASN A 106 23.09 34.85 22.16
N SER A 107 23.32 33.54 22.05
CA SER A 107 24.28 32.77 22.87
C SER A 107 25.70 33.35 22.86
N ASN A 108 26.08 34.07 21.80
CA ASN A 108 27.40 34.70 21.68
C ASN A 108 27.46 36.12 22.29
N ASN A 109 26.42 36.58 22.98
CA ASN A 109 26.28 37.88 23.65
C ASN A 109 26.58 39.12 22.77
N THR A 110 26.62 38.97 21.44
CA THR A 110 27.12 40.03 20.53
C THR A 110 26.01 40.87 19.92
N ARG A 111 24.77 40.39 19.90
CA ARG A 111 23.64 41.07 19.25
C ARG A 111 22.33 40.77 19.97
N SER A 112 21.61 41.83 20.32
CA SER A 112 20.21 41.74 20.73
C SER A 112 19.28 42.07 19.56
N PHE A 113 18.09 41.48 19.57
CA PHE A 113 17.05 41.78 18.58
C PHE A 113 15.65 41.71 19.21
N LYS A 114 14.72 42.49 18.67
CA LYS A 114 13.35 42.62 19.17
C LYS A 114 12.42 41.68 18.42
N VAL A 115 11.63 40.91 19.16
CA VAL A 115 10.55 40.08 18.62
C VAL A 115 9.24 40.34 19.37
N ASN A 116 8.12 39.98 18.75
CA ASN A 116 6.85 39.93 19.46
C ASN A 116 6.84 38.71 20.41
N GLY A 117 6.35 38.87 21.63
CA GLY A 117 6.16 37.77 22.58
C GLY A 117 5.34 36.60 22.04
N HIS A 118 4.41 36.82 21.10
CA HIS A 118 3.65 35.74 20.44
C HIS A 118 4.52 34.79 19.59
N CYS A 119 5.73 35.20 19.24
CA CYS A 119 6.69 34.40 18.46
C CYS A 119 7.66 33.61 19.36
N LEU A 120 7.47 33.63 20.68
CA LEU A 120 8.30 32.93 21.66
C LEU A 120 7.56 31.73 22.25
N LYS A 121 8.31 30.65 22.52
CA LYS A 121 7.81 29.49 23.27
C LYS A 121 8.72 29.29 24.48
N PRO A 122 8.16 29.23 25.72
CA PRO A 122 8.96 28.92 26.90
C PRO A 122 9.65 27.57 26.73
N PHE A 123 10.96 27.56 26.95
CA PHE A 123 11.72 26.32 27.06
C PHE A 123 11.55 25.79 28.48
N VAL A 124 10.98 24.58 28.61
CA VAL A 124 10.89 23.88 29.89
C VAL A 124 12.04 22.90 29.93
N GLU A 125 12.98 23.13 30.84
CA GLU A 125 14.10 22.23 31.06
C GLU A 125 13.57 20.88 31.60
N PRO A 126 13.93 19.74 30.99
CA PRO A 126 13.59 18.44 31.54
C PRO A 126 14.23 18.31 32.93
N PHE A 127 13.44 18.03 33.96
CA PHE A 127 13.94 17.76 35.30
C PHE A 127 14.94 16.60 35.24
N SER A 128 16.22 16.88 35.49
CA SER A 128 17.21 15.84 35.77
C SER A 128 17.02 15.40 37.21
N GLU A 129 16.56 14.17 37.42
CA GLU A 129 16.28 13.57 38.73
C GLU A 129 17.57 13.08 39.42
N ASP A 130 18.67 13.80 39.22
CA ASP A 130 19.98 13.44 39.73
C ASP A 130 20.53 14.57 40.62
N LYS A 131 20.39 14.35 41.93
CA LYS A 131 21.18 14.93 43.04
C LYS A 131 20.78 16.33 43.53
N GLU A 132 19.71 16.37 44.31
CA GLU A 132 19.71 17.20 45.52
C GLU A 132 19.56 16.27 46.74
N GLU A 133 20.68 15.81 47.29
CA GLU A 133 20.74 15.34 48.67
C GLU A 133 20.37 16.53 49.56
N ILE A 134 19.14 16.49 50.05
CA ILE A 134 18.60 17.43 51.01
C ILE A 134 19.43 17.25 52.29
N ILE A 135 20.32 18.21 52.59
CA ILE A 135 21.06 18.24 53.85
C ILE A 135 20.04 18.49 54.97
N LEU A 136 19.59 17.42 55.61
CA LEU A 136 18.79 17.46 56.83
C LEU A 136 19.66 18.01 57.96
N LEU A 137 19.58 19.32 58.21
CA LEU A 137 20.07 19.92 59.45
C LEU A 137 19.16 19.44 60.59
N GLU A 138 19.68 18.56 61.46
CA GLU A 138 18.98 18.15 62.68
C GLU A 138 18.76 19.36 63.60
N PRO A 139 17.63 19.43 64.32
CA PRO A 139 17.35 20.53 65.22
C PRO A 139 18.21 20.40 66.48
N HIS A 140 18.98 21.45 66.76
CA HIS A 140 19.69 21.63 68.03
C HIS A 140 18.71 21.46 69.21
N GLN A 141 19.00 20.50 70.08
CA GLN A 141 18.36 20.39 71.40
C GLN A 141 18.88 21.51 72.31
N ALA A 142 17.94 22.20 72.95
CA ALA A 142 18.16 23.24 73.96
C ALA A 142 18.68 22.68 75.29
#